data_AF-A0A9D8I7J3-F1
#
_entry.id   AF-A0A9D8I7J3-F1
#
_cell.length_a   1.000
_cell.length_b   1.000
_cell.length_c   1.000
_cell.angle_alpha   90.00
_cell.angle_beta   90.00
_cell.angle_gamma   90.00
#
_symmetry.space_group_name_H-M   'P 1'
#
loop_
_entity.id
_entity.type
_entity.pdbx_description
1 polymer ?
#
loop_
_entity_poly.entity_id
_entity_poly.type
_entity_poly.pdbx_seq_one_letter_code
_entity_poly.pdbx_strand_id
1 'polypeptide(L)'
;MHRERMDALCEKGILLLVLGALGYAPLAIGAVRAVDMVVLQLIAASVLLLWAARVWLKPDFRLLWPPVCNAVLLFVLYAAWRHSNADVEYVSRLEVLRVLVYAVFFFAVVNNLNRQEAVQGVVFALVFIGLALSIYAVFQFMTRSEFVLKLLKPEVYANRASGTYVCPNHLAGFLEMVLPLALAWTLSGRLPHTKKIMLGYSALMMVAGIGVTLSRGGWVATISGLVLFGALYSRRRSVRLPALAFLMLVTLGSIWFVSTAQYSKDRFKGLFQSGKFDDTRFHIWKPAAKMWLDHPWTGVGPGHFDARFAQYRPESMQRRPVRAHNDYLNTLADWGVVGAGLVAAAFALLFAGALKSWKYVTRSQGDLGGSQGNRSAFLLGAVVSLATLLVHSMVDFNFHIPANALVAVTLMALIAGHWRYVPEGAWMALKPAARAALGILFLAGALLLLNQSMQRLTEDSLLRRATKVREASNAYISWHQQAHETNPRNADTAYQLGEAFRTLSFTGGEGYELLADDAMRWFAKASALNKWDPYPLFRTGMCLDWLGRHDEAATWFERAAALAPNNYFIIAHLGWHEAQAGEWAKAIRHFERSLALEWNNNPVAASYLEIARQRLKEEQK
;
A
#
# COMPACT_ATOMS: atom_id res chain seq x y z
N MET A 1 3.25 31.73 31.05
CA MET A 1 2.69 30.62 31.85
C MET A 1 1.49 29.88 31.21
N HIS A 2 0.32 30.48 30.98
CA HIS A 2 -0.84 29.72 30.41
C HIS A 2 -0.61 29.25 28.97
N ARG A 3 -0.12 30.12 28.08
CA ARG A 3 0.15 29.79 26.66
C ARG A 3 1.23 28.72 26.48
N GLU A 4 2.29 28.78 27.28
CA GLU A 4 3.38 27.78 27.24
C GLU A 4 2.92 26.40 27.73
N ARG A 5 2.09 26.36 28.79
CA ARG A 5 1.46 25.11 29.24
C ARG A 5 0.57 24.52 28.16
N MET A 6 -0.23 25.34 27.47
CA MET A 6 -1.06 24.88 26.35
C MET A 6 -0.22 24.39 25.16
N ASP A 7 0.86 25.09 24.77
CA ASP A 7 1.75 24.62 23.70
C ASP A 7 2.38 23.27 24.05
N ALA A 8 2.82 23.09 25.29
CA ALA A 8 3.36 21.83 25.78
C ALA A 8 2.32 20.70 25.77
N LEU A 9 1.05 21.00 26.09
CA LEU A 9 -0.06 20.04 25.97
C LEU A 9 -0.31 19.66 24.50
N CYS A 10 -0.31 20.62 23.58
CA CYS A 10 -0.44 20.34 22.15
C CYS A 10 0.74 19.50 21.62
N GLU A 11 1.98 19.79 22.02
CA GLU A 11 3.16 18.99 21.67
C GLU A 11 3.03 17.53 22.12
N LYS A 12 2.64 17.33 23.39
CA LYS A 12 2.38 15.99 23.94
C LYS A 12 1.21 15.30 23.24
N GLY A 13 0.14 16.04 22.93
CA GLY A 13 -1.01 15.52 22.18
C GLY A 13 -0.62 15.03 20.78
N ILE A 14 0.19 15.80 20.05
CA ILE A 14 0.72 15.38 18.74
C ILE A 14 1.56 14.11 18.89
N LEU A 15 2.45 14.04 19.90
CA LEU A 15 3.24 12.83 20.15
C LEU A 15 2.34 11.61 20.44
N LEU A 16 1.32 11.75 21.30
CA LEU A 16 0.38 10.68 21.62
C LEU A 16 -0.42 10.22 20.39
N LEU A 17 -0.86 11.14 19.54
CA LEU A 17 -1.54 10.83 18.28
C LEU A 17 -0.62 10.08 17.31
N VAL A 18 0.66 10.50 17.19
CA VAL A 18 1.65 9.80 16.36
C VAL A 18 1.89 8.38 16.89
N LEU A 19 2.10 8.22 18.20
CA LEU A 19 2.26 6.90 18.81
C LEU A 19 1.00 6.04 18.66
N GLY A 20 -0.18 6.65 18.79
CA GLY A 20 -1.47 6.02 18.57
C GLY A 20 -1.61 5.47 17.16
N ALA A 21 -1.23 6.23 16.14
CA ALA A 21 -1.24 5.76 14.75
C ALA A 21 -0.22 4.63 14.49
N LEU A 22 1.00 4.78 15.03
CA LEU A 22 2.05 3.76 14.90
C LEU A 22 1.70 2.45 15.62
N GLY A 23 0.91 2.51 16.69
CA GLY A 23 0.37 1.34 17.38
C GLY A 23 -0.86 0.74 16.71
N TYR A 24 -1.82 1.60 16.34
CA TYR A 24 -3.07 1.18 15.74
C TYR A 24 -2.87 0.52 14.37
N ALA A 25 -2.10 1.14 13.46
CA ALA A 25 -2.04 0.69 12.08
C ALA A 25 -1.52 -0.77 11.92
N PRO A 26 -0.41 -1.19 12.58
CA PRO A 26 0.02 -2.59 12.50
C PRO A 26 -0.99 -3.56 13.11
N LEU A 27 -1.65 -3.20 14.22
CA LEU A 27 -2.64 -4.05 14.90
C LEU A 27 -3.95 -4.16 14.09
N ALA A 28 -4.30 -3.13 13.33
CA ALA A 28 -5.47 -3.05 12.48
C ALA A 28 -5.21 -3.62 11.07
N ILE A 29 -4.55 -4.78 10.97
CA ILE A 29 -4.30 -5.48 9.70
C ILE A 29 -3.51 -4.59 8.71
N GLY A 30 -2.52 -3.86 9.21
CA GLY A 30 -1.74 -2.92 8.40
C GLY A 30 -2.50 -1.67 7.98
N ALA A 31 -3.71 -1.45 8.52
CA ALA A 31 -4.66 -0.39 8.20
C ALA A 31 -5.05 -0.31 6.71
N VAL A 32 -5.18 -1.47 6.05
CA VAL A 32 -5.54 -1.55 4.62
C VAL A 32 -7.05 -1.43 4.35
N ARG A 33 -7.91 -1.58 5.37
CA ARG A 33 -9.37 -1.48 5.19
C ARG A 33 -9.82 -0.01 5.21
N ALA A 34 -10.97 0.27 4.60
CA ALA A 34 -11.53 1.62 4.52
C ALA A 34 -11.69 2.27 5.91
N VAL A 35 -12.25 1.54 6.89
CA VAL A 35 -12.39 2.02 8.28
C VAL A 35 -11.08 2.33 8.97
N ASP A 36 -10.05 1.51 8.75
CA ASP A 36 -8.76 1.72 9.41
C ASP A 36 -8.06 2.95 8.83
N MET A 37 -8.18 3.14 7.51
CA MET A 37 -7.68 4.35 6.86
C MET A 37 -8.42 5.61 7.34
N VAL A 38 -9.72 5.53 7.62
CA VAL A 38 -10.47 6.64 8.23
C VAL A 38 -9.89 6.99 9.59
N VAL A 39 -9.62 6.00 10.46
CA VAL A 39 -9.01 6.27 11.77
C VAL A 39 -7.70 7.02 11.62
N LEU A 40 -6.86 6.65 10.65
CA LEU A 40 -5.62 7.38 10.37
C LEU A 40 -5.86 8.80 9.85
N GLN A 41 -6.90 9.03 9.04
CA GLN A 41 -7.30 10.37 8.59
C GLN A 41 -7.80 11.24 9.75
N LEU A 42 -8.59 10.68 10.68
CA LEU A 42 -9.06 11.39 11.88
C LEU A 42 -7.89 11.76 12.81
N ILE A 43 -6.92 10.86 12.96
CA ILE A 43 -5.69 11.15 13.71
C ILE A 43 -4.91 12.27 13.01
N ALA A 44 -4.73 12.21 11.69
CA ALA A 44 -4.04 13.26 10.92
C ALA A 44 -4.75 14.62 11.02
N ALA A 45 -6.08 14.66 10.92
CA ALA A 45 -6.88 15.86 11.14
C ALA A 45 -6.68 16.42 12.56
N SER A 46 -6.69 15.56 13.58
CA SER A 46 -6.44 15.96 14.97
C SER A 46 -5.03 16.53 15.16
N VAL A 47 -4.02 15.93 14.51
CA VAL A 47 -2.66 16.46 14.49
C VAL A 47 -2.62 17.85 13.87
N LEU A 48 -3.30 18.08 12.75
CA LEU A 48 -3.39 19.40 12.11
C LEU A 48 -4.06 20.44 13.02
N LEU A 49 -5.14 20.08 13.71
CA LEU A 49 -5.83 20.99 14.65
C LEU A 49 -4.92 21.38 15.83
N LEU A 50 -4.25 20.40 16.45
CA LEU A 50 -3.29 20.68 17.51
C LEU A 50 -2.11 21.51 17.00
N TRP A 51 -1.64 21.24 15.79
CA TRP A 51 -0.52 21.98 15.21
C TRP A 51 -0.91 23.41 14.85
N ALA A 52 -2.13 23.63 14.33
CA ALA A 52 -2.70 24.96 14.14
C ALA A 52 -2.73 25.74 15.45
N ALA A 53 -3.16 25.13 16.56
CA ALA A 53 -3.12 25.77 17.87
C ALA A 53 -1.69 26.18 18.26
N ARG A 54 -0.68 25.31 18.06
CA ARG A 54 0.73 25.63 18.35
C ARG A 54 1.27 26.81 17.54
N VAL A 55 0.87 26.93 16.27
CA VAL A 55 1.25 28.06 15.41
C VAL A 55 0.85 29.40 16.03
N TRP A 56 -0.19 29.45 16.86
CA TRP A 56 -0.66 30.67 17.54
C TRP A 56 -0.21 30.78 19.01
N LEU A 57 -0.09 29.66 19.71
CA LEU A 57 0.29 29.63 21.13
C LEU A 57 1.75 30.01 21.36
N LYS A 58 2.65 29.67 20.43
CA LYS A 58 4.08 29.92 20.55
C LYS A 58 4.47 31.28 19.94
N PRO A 59 4.95 32.28 20.73
CA PRO A 59 5.28 33.61 20.20
C PRO A 59 6.37 33.56 19.10
N ASP A 60 7.43 32.79 19.33
CA ASP A 60 8.54 32.60 18.37
C ASP A 60 8.41 31.27 17.61
N PHE A 61 7.28 31.11 16.91
CA PHE A 61 7.06 29.92 16.09
C PHE A 61 8.04 29.87 14.91
N ARG A 62 8.81 28.78 14.82
CA ARG A 62 9.77 28.51 13.74
C ARG A 62 9.53 27.11 13.19
N LEU A 63 9.65 26.97 11.87
CA LEU A 63 9.61 25.67 11.21
C LEU A 63 11.03 25.15 10.98
N LEU A 64 11.24 23.87 11.23
CA LEU A 64 12.43 23.16 10.78
C LEU A 64 12.19 22.74 9.33
N TRP A 65 13.06 23.18 8.41
CA TRP A 65 12.88 22.94 6.98
C TRP A 65 14.16 22.42 6.30
N PRO A 66 14.52 21.15 6.53
CA PRO A 66 15.63 20.52 5.83
C PRO A 66 15.31 20.36 4.34
N PRO A 67 16.31 20.22 3.44
CA PRO A 67 16.08 20.14 1.99
C PRO A 67 15.06 19.08 1.55
N VAL A 68 14.96 17.95 2.25
CA VAL A 68 13.96 16.89 1.96
C VAL A 68 12.51 17.39 2.06
N CYS A 69 12.22 18.41 2.90
CA CYS A 69 10.90 19.02 2.97
C CYS A 69 10.45 19.61 1.63
N ASN A 70 11.38 20.13 0.82
CA ASN A 70 11.06 20.63 -0.52
C ASN A 70 10.60 19.49 -1.44
N ALA A 71 11.31 18.35 -1.44
CA ALA A 71 10.95 17.20 -2.28
C ALA A 71 9.58 16.62 -1.86
N VAL A 72 9.32 16.50 -0.56
CA VAL A 72 8.01 16.03 -0.05
C VAL A 72 6.91 17.01 -0.42
N LEU A 73 7.11 18.32 -0.24
CA LEU A 73 6.12 19.34 -0.62
C LEU A 73 5.84 19.31 -2.13
N LEU A 74 6.88 19.24 -2.97
CA LEU A 74 6.73 19.17 -4.42
C LEU A 74 5.99 17.89 -4.85
N PHE A 75 6.23 16.75 -4.19
CA PHE A 75 5.46 15.53 -4.48
C PHE A 75 3.99 15.66 -4.09
N VAL A 76 3.67 16.33 -2.97
CA VAL A 76 2.27 16.60 -2.59
C VAL A 76 1.58 17.52 -3.60
N LEU A 77 2.25 18.58 -4.04
CA LEU A 77 1.73 19.49 -5.07
C LEU A 77 1.55 18.77 -6.42
N TYR A 78 2.52 17.95 -6.80
CA TYR A 78 2.44 17.09 -7.98
C TYR A 78 1.28 16.10 -7.86
N ALA A 79 1.05 15.52 -6.68
CA ALA A 79 -0.07 14.62 -6.45
C ALA A 79 -1.43 15.31 -6.60
N ALA A 80 -1.58 16.53 -6.07
CA ALA A 80 -2.79 17.33 -6.22
C ALA A 80 -3.05 17.70 -7.70
N TRP A 81 -2.01 18.12 -8.43
CA TRP A 81 -2.11 18.40 -9.86
C TRP A 81 -2.43 17.16 -10.69
N ARG A 82 -1.81 16.01 -10.37
CA ARG A 82 -2.05 14.78 -11.11
C ARG A 82 -3.46 14.25 -10.87
N HIS A 83 -4.00 14.46 -9.66
CA HIS A 83 -5.38 14.13 -9.30
C HIS A 83 -6.41 14.92 -10.10
N SER A 84 -6.22 16.23 -10.30
CA SER A 84 -7.15 17.04 -11.10
C SER A 84 -7.23 16.62 -12.57
N ASN A 85 -6.28 15.79 -13.03
CA ASN A 85 -6.19 15.25 -14.39
C ASN A 85 -6.30 13.71 -14.40
N ALA A 86 -6.81 13.09 -13.34
CA ALA A 86 -6.95 11.64 -13.27
C ALA A 86 -8.18 11.16 -14.05
N ASP A 87 -8.06 10.01 -14.73
CA ASP A 87 -9.17 9.42 -15.48
C ASP A 87 -10.29 8.90 -14.55
N VAL A 88 -9.89 8.33 -13.41
CA VAL A 88 -10.80 7.77 -12.40
C VAL A 88 -10.63 8.56 -11.11
N GLU A 89 -11.47 9.56 -10.92
CA GLU A 89 -11.38 10.50 -9.80
C GLU A 89 -11.38 9.79 -8.45
N TYR A 90 -12.29 8.84 -8.22
CA TYR A 90 -12.45 8.16 -6.94
C TYR A 90 -11.18 7.40 -6.53
N VAL A 91 -10.59 6.62 -7.45
CA VAL A 91 -9.35 5.87 -7.22
C VAL A 91 -8.20 6.83 -6.92
N SER A 92 -8.07 7.90 -7.71
CA SER A 92 -7.02 8.91 -7.49
C SER A 92 -7.19 9.65 -6.17
N ARG A 93 -8.43 10.01 -5.80
CA ARG A 93 -8.74 10.71 -4.54
C ARG A 93 -8.28 9.88 -3.34
N LEU A 94 -8.56 8.58 -3.34
CA LEU A 94 -8.15 7.68 -2.25
C LEU A 94 -6.63 7.59 -2.11
N GLU A 95 -5.89 7.55 -3.21
CA GLU A 95 -4.42 7.52 -3.19
C GLU A 95 -3.85 8.89 -2.75
N VAL A 96 -4.40 10.02 -3.23
CA VAL A 96 -3.95 11.35 -2.81
C VAL A 96 -4.26 11.63 -1.35
N LEU A 97 -5.41 11.21 -0.83
CA LEU A 97 -5.73 11.30 0.61
C LEU A 97 -4.71 10.53 1.46
N ARG A 98 -4.23 9.38 0.96
CA ARG A 98 -3.17 8.62 1.61
C ARG A 98 -1.83 9.36 1.60
N VAL A 99 -1.44 9.93 0.46
CA VAL A 99 -0.24 10.80 0.35
C VAL A 99 -0.35 12.00 1.30
N LEU A 100 -1.52 12.63 1.40
CA LEU A 100 -1.76 13.76 2.31
C LEU A 100 -1.62 13.35 3.77
N VAL A 101 -2.19 12.21 4.19
CA VAL A 101 -1.98 11.68 5.54
C VAL A 101 -0.50 11.49 5.82
N TYR A 102 0.26 10.86 4.92
CA TYR A 102 1.69 10.66 5.08
C TYR A 102 2.47 11.98 5.15
N ALA A 103 2.13 12.97 4.33
CA ALA A 103 2.73 14.29 4.38
C ALA A 103 2.44 15.00 5.71
N VAL A 104 1.22 14.95 6.22
CA VAL A 104 0.85 15.50 7.54
C VAL A 104 1.71 14.89 8.63
N PHE A 105 1.84 13.55 8.66
CA PHE A 105 2.71 12.86 9.62
C PHE A 105 4.17 13.29 9.46
N PHE A 106 4.69 13.33 8.23
CA PHE A 106 6.06 13.75 7.96
C PHE A 106 6.35 15.14 8.55
N PHE A 107 5.56 16.14 8.13
CA PHE A 107 5.77 17.54 8.52
C PHE A 107 5.51 17.77 10.00
N ALA A 108 4.49 17.12 10.58
CA ALA A 108 4.20 17.21 12.00
C ALA A 108 5.33 16.63 12.84
N VAL A 109 5.87 15.46 12.48
CA VAL A 109 6.96 14.81 13.21
C VAL A 109 8.24 15.66 13.12
N VAL A 110 8.63 16.15 11.93
CA VAL A 110 9.81 17.02 11.76
C VAL A 110 9.74 18.25 12.65
N ASN A 111 8.58 18.90 12.72
CA ASN A 111 8.44 20.19 13.38
C ASN A 111 8.11 20.10 14.87
N ASN A 112 7.48 19.00 15.32
CA ASN A 112 6.97 18.90 16.69
C ASN A 112 7.73 17.88 17.55
N LEU A 113 8.27 16.80 16.97
CA LEU A 113 8.85 15.68 17.73
C LEU A 113 10.38 15.78 17.82
N ASN A 114 10.83 16.90 18.40
CA ASN A 114 12.24 17.24 18.46
C ASN A 114 12.94 16.76 19.75
N ARG A 115 12.20 16.41 20.81
CA ARG A 115 12.82 16.01 22.08
C ARG A 115 13.36 14.58 22.02
N GLN A 116 14.45 14.32 22.73
CA GLN A 116 15.00 12.96 22.85
C GLN A 116 13.97 11.99 23.45
N GLU A 117 13.13 12.46 24.37
CA GLU A 117 12.01 11.70 24.95
C GLU A 117 11.01 11.25 23.88
N ALA A 118 10.68 12.11 22.91
CA ALA A 118 9.78 11.77 21.82
C ALA A 118 10.36 10.67 20.92
N VAL A 119 11.65 10.80 20.56
CA VAL A 119 12.37 9.76 19.79
C VAL A 119 12.43 8.44 20.57
N GLN A 120 12.71 8.50 21.88
CA GLN A 120 12.68 7.32 22.76
C GLN A 120 11.30 6.67 22.81
N GLY A 121 10.24 7.47 22.95
CA GLY A 121 8.86 6.98 22.93
C GLY A 121 8.53 6.25 21.64
N VAL A 122 8.87 6.83 20.49
CA VAL A 122 8.65 6.21 19.16
C VAL A 122 9.43 4.90 19.03
N VAL A 123 10.73 4.89 19.35
CA VAL A 123 11.54 3.68 19.24
C VAL A 123 11.02 2.58 20.15
N PHE A 124 10.74 2.87 21.42
CA PHE A 124 10.23 1.86 22.35
C PHE A 124 8.85 1.35 21.97
N ALA A 125 7.95 2.22 21.48
CA ALA A 125 6.65 1.79 20.98
C ALA A 125 6.81 0.84 19.79
N LEU A 126 7.63 1.20 18.79
CA LEU A 126 7.89 0.37 17.63
C LEU A 126 8.50 -0.99 18.01
N VAL A 127 9.49 -1.02 18.90
CA VAL A 127 10.11 -2.27 19.36
C VAL A 127 9.13 -3.12 20.15
N PHE A 128 8.29 -2.53 21.00
CA PHE A 128 7.26 -3.24 21.73
C PHE A 128 6.23 -3.87 20.78
N ILE A 129 5.75 -3.12 19.79
CA ILE A 129 4.84 -3.63 18.76
C ILE A 129 5.51 -4.74 17.96
N GLY A 130 6.77 -4.54 17.52
CA GLY A 130 7.54 -5.55 16.80
C GLY A 130 7.70 -6.85 17.60
N LEU A 131 7.97 -6.75 18.90
CA LEU A 131 8.01 -7.89 19.82
C LEU A 131 6.65 -8.61 19.87
N ALA A 132 5.57 -7.88 20.13
CA ALA A 132 4.23 -8.46 20.25
C ALA A 132 3.77 -9.15 18.95
N LEU A 133 3.99 -8.51 17.80
CA LEU A 133 3.68 -9.07 16.49
C LEU A 133 4.51 -10.32 16.18
N SER A 134 5.78 -10.33 16.59
CA SER A 134 6.66 -11.48 16.40
C SER A 134 6.25 -12.66 17.27
N ILE A 135 5.89 -12.42 18.54
CA ILE A 135 5.33 -13.46 19.42
C ILE A 135 4.06 -14.05 18.81
N TYR A 136 3.15 -13.19 18.34
CA TYR A 136 1.91 -13.65 17.71
C TYR A 136 2.16 -14.43 16.41
N ALA A 137 3.10 -13.98 15.57
CA ALA A 137 3.48 -14.70 14.36
C ALA A 137 4.12 -16.07 14.68
N VAL A 138 5.01 -16.15 15.67
CA VAL A 138 5.59 -17.43 16.11
C VAL A 138 4.50 -18.36 16.63
N PHE A 139 3.57 -17.86 17.44
CA PHE A 139 2.41 -18.62 17.88
C PHE A 139 1.56 -19.13 16.72
N GLN A 140 1.23 -18.29 15.74
CA GLN A 140 0.51 -18.70 14.52
C GLN A 140 1.24 -19.82 13.77
N PHE A 141 2.56 -19.72 13.67
CA PHE A 141 3.39 -20.70 12.97
C PHE A 141 3.42 -22.04 13.72
N MET A 142 3.67 -22.03 15.03
CA MET A 142 3.76 -23.24 15.85
C MET A 142 2.43 -23.99 15.93
N THR A 143 1.32 -23.26 16.00
CA THR A 143 -0.03 -23.84 16.07
C THR A 143 -0.61 -24.19 14.70
N ARG A 144 0.09 -23.88 13.61
CA ARG A 144 -0.42 -23.96 12.22
C ARG A 144 -1.78 -23.29 12.07
N SER A 145 -2.01 -22.19 12.80
CA SER A 145 -3.28 -21.48 12.79
C SER A 145 -3.63 -21.04 11.37
N GLU A 146 -4.87 -21.26 10.95
CA GLU A 146 -5.39 -20.79 9.66
C GLU A 146 -5.96 -19.36 9.76
N PHE A 147 -5.96 -18.77 10.96
CA PHE A 147 -6.59 -17.49 11.24
C PHE A 147 -5.58 -16.37 11.54
N VAL A 148 -5.90 -15.18 11.05
CA VAL A 148 -5.34 -13.90 11.50
C VAL A 148 -6.43 -13.19 12.27
N LEU A 149 -6.30 -13.13 13.60
CA LEU A 149 -7.37 -12.72 14.50
C LEU A 149 -8.65 -13.55 14.25
N LYS A 150 -9.62 -13.01 13.51
CA LYS A 150 -10.89 -13.65 13.15
C LYS A 150 -11.03 -13.93 11.64
N LEU A 151 -10.01 -13.60 10.85
CA LEU A 151 -10.03 -13.74 9.40
C LEU A 151 -9.33 -15.03 8.98
N LEU A 152 -9.98 -15.79 8.10
CA LEU A 152 -9.36 -16.94 7.45
C LEU A 152 -8.24 -16.44 6.51
N LYS A 153 -7.06 -17.05 6.61
CA LYS A 153 -5.94 -16.72 5.73
C LYS A 153 -6.20 -17.21 4.30
N PRO A 154 -5.81 -16.43 3.28
CA PRO A 154 -5.77 -16.93 1.92
C PRO A 154 -4.91 -18.18 1.80
N GLU A 155 -5.33 -19.16 1.00
CA GLU A 155 -4.62 -20.44 0.80
C GLU A 155 -3.17 -20.24 0.34
N VAL A 156 -2.91 -19.20 -0.45
CA VAL A 156 -1.57 -18.82 -0.92
C VAL A 156 -0.60 -18.49 0.24
N TYR A 157 -1.13 -18.22 1.44
CA TYR A 157 -0.37 -17.97 2.66
C TYR A 157 -0.46 -19.11 3.69
N ALA A 158 -0.95 -20.28 3.28
CA ALA A 158 -0.94 -21.48 4.12
C ALA A 158 0.46 -21.77 4.68
N ASN A 159 0.52 -22.22 5.94
CA ASN A 159 1.76 -22.51 6.68
C ASN A 159 2.72 -21.33 6.89
N ARG A 160 2.30 -20.09 6.58
CA ARG A 160 3.08 -18.87 6.84
C ARG A 160 2.43 -18.08 7.97
N ALA A 161 3.26 -17.38 8.75
CA ALA A 161 2.79 -16.47 9.77
C ALA A 161 2.85 -15.02 9.30
N SER A 162 1.84 -14.25 9.67
CA SER A 162 1.71 -12.85 9.26
C SER A 162 1.40 -11.92 10.44
N GLY A 163 1.37 -12.44 11.67
CA GLY A 163 0.99 -11.65 12.84
C GLY A 163 -0.42 -11.12 12.64
N THR A 164 -0.63 -9.83 12.94
CA THR A 164 -1.91 -9.15 12.65
C THR A 164 -2.07 -8.75 11.19
N TYR A 165 -0.99 -8.76 10.40
CA TYR A 165 -1.10 -8.58 8.95
C TYR A 165 -1.74 -9.83 8.34
N VAL A 166 -2.45 -9.70 7.23
CA VAL A 166 -2.92 -10.87 6.45
C VAL A 166 -1.82 -11.39 5.52
N CYS A 167 -1.00 -10.48 4.97
CA CYS A 167 0.12 -10.83 4.11
C CYS A 167 1.42 -10.99 4.93
N PRO A 168 2.09 -12.16 4.91
CA PRO A 168 3.35 -12.37 5.62
C PRO A 168 4.49 -11.44 5.17
N ASN A 169 4.50 -11.01 3.90
CA ASN A 169 5.56 -10.13 3.39
C ASN A 169 5.48 -8.75 4.03
N HIS A 170 4.27 -8.24 4.27
CA HIS A 170 4.07 -6.92 4.89
C HIS A 170 4.49 -6.93 6.37
N LEU A 171 4.24 -8.03 7.09
CA LEU A 171 4.79 -8.20 8.44
C LEU A 171 6.32 -8.19 8.42
N ALA A 172 6.94 -8.92 7.49
CA ALA A 172 8.40 -8.91 7.36
C ALA A 172 8.93 -7.50 7.10
N GLY A 173 8.28 -6.74 6.20
CA GLY A 173 8.57 -5.33 5.94
C GLY A 173 8.47 -4.43 7.18
N PHE A 174 7.53 -4.70 8.09
CA PHE A 174 7.46 -3.99 9.37
C PHE A 174 8.63 -4.37 10.29
N LEU A 175 8.86 -5.67 10.52
CA LEU A 175 9.86 -6.16 11.48
C LEU A 175 11.29 -5.81 11.07
N GLU A 176 11.60 -5.88 9.78
CA GLU A 176 12.94 -5.56 9.26
C GLU A 176 13.29 -4.07 9.38
N MET A 177 12.30 -3.17 9.45
CA MET A 177 12.51 -1.77 9.80
C MET A 177 12.76 -1.58 11.30
N VAL A 178 12.08 -2.33 12.17
CA VAL A 178 12.20 -2.16 13.62
C VAL A 178 13.48 -2.80 14.17
N LEU A 179 13.93 -3.91 13.57
CA LEU A 179 15.10 -4.67 14.01
C LEU A 179 16.39 -3.82 14.12
N PRO A 180 16.80 -3.03 13.11
CA PRO A 180 18.00 -2.18 13.21
C PRO A 180 17.92 -1.12 14.32
N LEU A 181 16.72 -0.61 14.64
CA LEU A 181 16.53 0.33 15.74
C LEU A 181 16.82 -0.33 17.08
N ALA A 182 16.25 -1.53 17.31
CA ALA A 182 16.49 -2.31 18.52
C ALA A 182 17.98 -2.64 18.67
N LEU A 183 18.64 -3.12 17.61
CA LEU A 183 20.06 -3.45 17.62
C LEU A 183 20.94 -2.22 17.92
N ALA A 184 20.69 -1.09 17.25
CA ALA A 184 21.48 0.11 17.47
C ALA A 184 21.39 0.59 18.92
N TRP A 185 20.21 0.52 19.53
CA TRP A 185 19.98 0.98 20.90
C TRP A 185 20.51 0.02 21.95
N THR A 186 20.44 -1.30 21.71
CA THR A 186 21.10 -2.31 22.55
C THR A 186 22.61 -2.09 22.58
N LEU A 187 23.23 -1.89 21.41
CA LEU A 187 24.68 -1.85 21.27
C LEU A 187 25.30 -0.48 21.59
N SER A 188 24.61 0.61 21.25
CA SER A 188 25.14 1.98 21.38
C SER A 188 24.30 2.92 22.23
N GLY A 189 23.14 2.49 22.73
CA GLY A 189 22.31 3.34 23.58
C GLY A 189 22.97 3.62 24.94
N ARG A 190 22.83 4.84 25.44
CA ARG A 190 23.05 5.21 26.84
C ARG A 190 21.76 4.90 27.61
N LEU A 191 21.59 3.61 27.94
CA LEU A 191 20.44 3.06 28.63
C LEU A 191 20.91 2.10 29.74
N PRO A 192 20.11 1.91 30.82
CA PRO A 192 20.34 0.87 31.81
C PRO A 192 20.47 -0.52 31.18
N HIS A 193 21.28 -1.39 31.77
CA HIS A 193 21.52 -2.75 31.27
C HIS A 193 20.23 -3.55 31.09
N THR A 194 19.26 -3.41 32.00
CA THR A 194 17.95 -4.05 31.89
C THR A 194 17.23 -3.71 30.59
N LYS A 195 17.18 -2.43 30.21
CA LYS A 195 16.58 -1.98 28.95
C LYS A 195 17.34 -2.52 27.74
N LYS A 196 18.67 -2.56 27.79
CA LYS A 196 19.48 -3.15 26.70
C LYS A 196 19.20 -4.63 26.52
N ILE A 197 19.10 -5.38 27.62
CA ILE A 197 18.75 -6.81 27.60
C ILE A 197 17.37 -7.00 26.97
N MET A 198 16.36 -6.23 27.40
CA MET A 198 15.02 -6.29 26.83
C MET A 198 15.00 -5.98 25.32
N LEU A 199 15.71 -4.95 24.88
CA LEU A 199 15.84 -4.61 23.46
C LEU A 199 16.57 -5.71 22.67
N GLY A 200 17.59 -6.34 23.27
CA GLY A 200 18.30 -7.48 22.69
C GLY A 200 17.38 -8.69 22.48
N TYR A 201 16.62 -9.09 23.50
CA TYR A 201 15.62 -10.15 23.37
C TYR A 201 14.52 -9.80 22.37
N SER A 202 14.10 -8.53 22.32
CA SER A 202 13.14 -8.06 21.32
C SER A 202 13.70 -8.22 19.90
N ALA A 203 14.97 -7.87 19.69
CA ALA A 203 15.64 -8.08 18.40
C ALA A 203 15.70 -9.56 18.00
N LEU A 204 16.04 -10.46 18.94
CA LEU A 204 16.04 -11.91 18.69
C LEU A 204 14.64 -12.43 18.33
N MET A 205 13.61 -12.01 19.07
CA MET A 205 12.23 -12.39 18.78
C MET A 205 11.78 -11.85 17.41
N MET A 206 12.18 -10.64 17.03
CA MET A 206 11.89 -10.10 15.69
C MET A 206 12.57 -10.89 14.57
N VAL A 207 13.79 -11.38 14.77
CA VAL A 207 14.45 -12.31 13.82
C VAL A 207 13.64 -13.60 13.70
N ALA A 208 13.15 -14.16 14.81
CA ALA A 208 12.26 -15.32 14.77
C ALA A 208 10.94 -15.03 14.02
N GLY A 209 10.33 -13.86 14.30
CA GLY A 209 9.15 -13.35 13.60
C GLY A 209 9.35 -13.24 12.08
N ILE A 210 10.48 -12.68 11.64
CA ILE A 210 10.86 -12.62 10.23
C ILE A 210 11.05 -14.03 9.65
N GLY A 211 11.67 -14.94 10.41
CA GLY A 211 11.85 -16.34 10.03
C GLY A 211 10.52 -17.04 9.70
N VAL A 212 9.54 -16.94 10.59
CA VAL A 212 8.23 -17.61 10.43
C VAL A 212 7.33 -16.98 9.35
N THR A 213 7.66 -15.78 8.84
CA THR A 213 6.95 -15.20 7.68
C THR A 213 7.23 -15.95 6.38
N LEU A 214 8.37 -16.64 6.32
CA LEU A 214 8.87 -17.34 5.12
C LEU A 214 8.89 -16.42 3.87
N SER A 215 9.11 -15.12 4.08
CA SER A 215 9.23 -14.11 3.02
C SER A 215 10.66 -14.09 2.47
N ARG A 216 10.85 -14.55 1.22
CA ARG A 216 12.14 -14.47 0.52
C ARG A 216 12.66 -13.02 0.45
N GLY A 217 11.77 -12.09 0.08
CA GLY A 217 12.09 -10.67 0.01
C GLY A 217 12.48 -10.11 1.37
N GLY A 218 11.75 -10.47 2.42
CA GLY A 218 12.03 -10.05 3.79
C GLY A 218 13.36 -10.58 4.32
N TRP A 219 13.76 -11.80 3.98
CA TRP A 219 15.07 -12.33 4.37
C TRP A 219 16.21 -11.66 3.65
N VAL A 220 16.11 -11.51 2.32
CA VAL A 220 17.13 -10.82 1.53
C VAL A 220 17.30 -9.39 2.02
N ALA A 221 16.20 -8.67 2.25
CA ALA A 221 16.22 -7.32 2.79
C ALA A 221 16.85 -7.29 4.19
N THR A 222 16.39 -8.13 5.12
CA THR A 222 16.92 -8.20 6.49
C THR A 222 18.42 -8.49 6.50
N ILE A 223 18.89 -9.49 5.75
CA ILE A 223 20.32 -9.83 5.67
C ILE A 223 21.11 -8.64 5.10
N SER A 224 20.63 -8.01 4.02
CA SER A 224 21.26 -6.82 3.44
C SER A 224 21.33 -5.67 4.46
N GLY A 225 20.27 -5.47 5.24
CA GLY A 225 20.19 -4.52 6.34
C GLY A 225 21.18 -4.81 7.47
N LEU A 226 21.30 -6.06 7.90
CA LEU A 226 22.26 -6.48 8.93
C LEU A 226 23.71 -6.36 8.45
N VAL A 227 23.97 -6.63 7.17
CA VAL A 227 25.28 -6.42 6.54
C VAL A 227 25.62 -4.93 6.51
N LEU A 228 24.70 -4.09 6.06
CA LEU A 228 24.87 -2.63 6.09
C LEU A 228 25.08 -2.12 7.52
N PHE A 229 24.29 -2.60 8.47
CA PHE A 229 24.44 -2.28 9.89
C PHE A 229 25.83 -2.62 10.39
N GLY A 230 26.28 -3.86 10.20
CA GLY A 230 27.60 -4.33 10.62
C GLY A 230 28.74 -3.56 9.94
N ALA A 231 28.61 -3.24 8.65
CA ALA A 231 29.59 -2.45 7.90
C ALA A 231 29.69 -1.00 8.41
N LEU A 232 28.56 -0.35 8.71
CA LEU A 232 28.55 0.98 9.29
C LEU A 232 29.06 0.96 10.75
N TYR A 233 28.74 -0.11 11.49
CA TYR A 233 29.18 -0.29 12.87
C TYR A 233 30.68 -0.55 12.99
N SER A 234 31.26 -1.36 12.07
CA SER A 234 32.68 -1.75 12.06
C SER A 234 33.64 -0.60 11.72
N ARG A 235 33.12 0.50 11.15
CA ARG A 235 33.89 1.75 10.98
C ARG A 235 34.38 2.32 12.31
N ARG A 236 33.73 1.96 13.43
CA ARG A 236 34.16 2.33 14.78
C ARG A 236 35.28 1.42 15.25
N ARG A 237 36.49 1.97 15.46
CA ARG A 237 37.68 1.19 15.85
C ARG A 237 37.47 0.34 17.10
N SER A 238 36.73 0.84 18.10
CA SER A 238 36.50 0.14 19.38
C SER A 238 35.63 -1.12 19.27
N VAL A 239 34.80 -1.25 18.23
CA VAL A 239 33.84 -2.35 18.09
C VAL A 239 34.00 -3.10 16.77
N ARG A 240 35.12 -2.88 16.06
CA ARG A 240 35.38 -3.46 14.74
C ARG A 240 35.41 -4.98 14.76
N LEU A 241 36.14 -5.59 15.70
CA LEU A 241 36.23 -7.05 15.81
C LEU A 241 34.88 -7.68 16.17
N PRO A 242 34.12 -7.20 17.18
CA PRO A 242 32.75 -7.67 17.41
C PRO A 242 31.82 -7.50 16.21
N ALA A 243 31.94 -6.40 15.47
CA ALA A 243 31.13 -6.16 14.27
C ALA A 243 31.46 -7.15 13.13
N LEU A 244 32.75 -7.47 12.93
CA LEU A 244 33.19 -8.47 11.96
C LEU A 244 32.75 -9.88 12.37
N ALA A 245 32.84 -10.23 13.65
CA ALA A 245 32.31 -11.48 14.17
C ALA A 245 30.79 -11.59 13.97
N PHE A 246 30.06 -10.51 14.24
CA PHE A 246 28.62 -10.43 13.95
C PHE A 246 28.31 -10.65 12.46
N LEU A 247 29.04 -9.99 11.56
CA LEU A 247 28.88 -10.19 10.11
C LEU A 247 29.16 -11.64 9.70
N MET A 248 30.21 -12.25 10.26
CA MET A 248 30.52 -13.65 10.04
C MET A 248 29.38 -14.56 10.51
N LEU A 249 28.83 -14.33 11.71
CA LEU A 249 27.70 -15.08 12.25
C LEU A 249 26.44 -14.94 11.40
N VAL A 250 26.11 -13.72 10.95
CA VAL A 250 24.97 -13.50 10.04
C VAL A 250 25.18 -14.28 8.73
N THR A 251 26.39 -14.26 8.19
CA THR A 251 26.74 -14.96 6.95
C THR A 251 26.63 -16.48 7.13
N LEU A 252 27.28 -17.05 8.14
CA LEU A 252 27.25 -18.48 8.44
C LEU A 252 25.84 -18.94 8.79
N GLY A 253 25.09 -18.18 9.59
CA GLY A 253 23.70 -18.46 9.94
C GLY A 253 22.79 -18.46 8.71
N SER A 254 23.00 -17.53 7.77
CA SER A 254 22.26 -17.47 6.51
C SER A 254 22.55 -18.69 5.63
N ILE A 255 23.82 -19.07 5.48
CA ILE A 255 24.25 -20.26 4.75
C ILE A 255 23.63 -21.51 5.38
N TRP A 256 23.78 -21.68 6.70
CA TRP A 256 23.24 -22.81 7.44
C TRP A 256 21.73 -22.93 7.28
N PHE A 257 21.00 -21.81 7.45
CA PHE A 257 19.56 -21.76 7.35
C PHE A 257 19.06 -22.18 5.95
N VAL A 258 19.64 -21.62 4.89
CA VAL A 258 19.31 -21.99 3.50
C VAL A 258 19.67 -23.45 3.22
N SER A 259 20.76 -23.95 3.80
CA SER A 259 21.24 -25.32 3.61
C SER A 259 20.50 -26.39 4.43
N THR A 260 19.70 -26.01 5.43
CA THR A 260 19.09 -26.97 6.38
C THR A 260 17.57 -26.98 6.31
N ALA A 261 16.92 -25.82 6.14
CA ALA A 261 15.47 -25.74 6.12
C ALA A 261 14.89 -26.31 4.82
N GLN A 262 14.31 -27.52 4.87
CA GLN A 262 13.75 -28.22 3.71
C GLN A 262 12.76 -27.36 2.91
N TYR A 263 11.86 -26.65 3.61
CA TYR A 263 10.93 -25.72 2.98
C TYR A 263 11.63 -24.55 2.26
N SER A 264 12.75 -24.06 2.82
CA SER A 264 13.58 -23.04 2.16
C SER A 264 14.28 -23.62 0.93
N LYS A 265 14.77 -24.87 1.00
CA LYS A 265 15.31 -25.59 -0.15
C LYS A 265 14.28 -25.72 -1.25
N ASP A 266 13.04 -26.09 -0.96
CA ASP A 266 12.00 -26.25 -1.98
C ASP A 266 11.65 -24.90 -2.63
N ARG A 267 11.59 -23.84 -1.82
CA ARG A 267 11.32 -22.46 -2.27
C ARG A 267 12.49 -21.80 -3.03
N PHE A 268 13.73 -22.22 -2.78
CA PHE A 268 14.94 -21.80 -3.50
C PHE A 268 15.27 -22.71 -4.70
N LYS A 269 15.02 -24.02 -4.64
CA LYS A 269 15.15 -24.94 -5.79
C LYS A 269 14.18 -24.55 -6.90
N GLY A 270 12.98 -24.11 -6.57
CA GLY A 270 12.04 -23.53 -7.54
C GLY A 270 12.56 -22.27 -8.27
N LEU A 271 13.62 -21.60 -7.78
CA LEU A 271 14.28 -20.50 -8.51
C LEU A 271 15.28 -21.00 -9.57
N PHE A 272 15.86 -22.20 -9.40
CA PHE A 272 16.96 -22.69 -10.22
C PHE A 272 16.62 -23.91 -11.09
N GLN A 273 15.59 -24.70 -10.75
CA GLN A 273 15.28 -25.95 -11.45
C GLN A 273 14.38 -25.79 -12.68
N SER A 274 13.62 -24.69 -12.82
CA SER A 274 12.64 -24.56 -13.91
C SER A 274 13.17 -23.93 -15.19
N GLY A 275 14.35 -23.29 -15.20
CA GLY A 275 14.83 -22.50 -16.36
C GLY A 275 13.90 -21.35 -16.80
N LYS A 276 12.73 -21.24 -16.16
CA LYS A 276 11.68 -20.25 -16.28
C LYS A 276 11.50 -19.65 -14.90
N PHE A 277 11.85 -18.38 -14.74
CA PHE A 277 11.51 -17.60 -13.56
C PHE A 277 9.98 -17.44 -13.48
N ASP A 278 9.27 -18.49 -13.05
CA ASP A 278 7.81 -18.47 -12.92
C ASP A 278 7.40 -17.90 -11.56
N ASP A 279 8.05 -16.79 -11.15
CA ASP A 279 7.47 -15.95 -10.11
C ASP A 279 6.36 -15.15 -10.80
N THR A 280 5.11 -15.38 -10.37
CA THR A 280 3.93 -14.61 -10.79
C THR A 280 4.20 -13.10 -10.93
N ARG A 281 5.13 -12.53 -10.15
CA ARG A 281 5.58 -11.14 -10.25
C ARG A 281 6.15 -10.75 -11.61
N PHE A 282 6.91 -11.60 -12.31
CA PHE A 282 7.47 -11.25 -13.63
C PHE A 282 6.38 -11.04 -14.68
N HIS A 283 5.27 -11.78 -14.57
CA HIS A 283 4.07 -11.60 -15.37
C HIS A 283 3.31 -10.31 -15.01
N ILE A 284 3.62 -9.65 -13.88
CA ILE A 284 3.09 -8.34 -13.47
C ILE A 284 4.05 -7.20 -13.86
N TRP A 285 5.36 -7.41 -13.74
CA TRP A 285 6.38 -6.39 -13.97
C TRP A 285 6.49 -5.97 -15.42
N LYS A 286 6.36 -6.91 -16.37
CA LYS A 286 6.36 -6.58 -17.81
C LYS A 286 5.18 -5.66 -18.17
N PRO A 287 3.92 -5.97 -17.79
CA PRO A 287 2.80 -5.03 -17.91
C PRO A 287 3.03 -3.69 -17.22
N ALA A 288 3.56 -3.68 -15.99
CA ALA A 288 3.85 -2.44 -15.26
C ALA A 288 4.86 -1.54 -16.00
N ALA A 289 5.94 -2.15 -16.51
CA ALA A 289 6.94 -1.44 -17.30
C ALA A 289 6.35 -0.93 -18.62
N LYS A 290 5.54 -1.74 -19.31
CA LYS A 290 4.85 -1.30 -20.54
C LYS A 290 3.90 -0.14 -20.27
N MET A 291 3.12 -0.21 -19.20
CA MET A 291 2.23 0.86 -18.75
C MET A 291 2.99 2.16 -18.47
N TRP A 292 4.18 2.07 -17.88
CA TRP A 292 5.07 3.23 -17.73
C TRP A 292 5.60 3.73 -19.08
N LEU A 293 6.09 2.85 -19.96
CA LEU A 293 6.64 3.24 -21.26
C LEU A 293 5.61 3.92 -22.17
N ASP A 294 4.34 3.53 -22.08
CA ASP A 294 3.24 4.16 -22.82
C ASP A 294 2.84 5.53 -22.20
N HIS A 295 3.23 5.78 -20.93
CA HIS A 295 2.93 7.02 -20.18
C HIS A 295 4.15 7.53 -19.38
N PRO A 296 5.29 7.86 -20.03
CA PRO A 296 6.60 7.93 -19.38
C PRO A 296 6.74 9.07 -18.37
N TRP A 297 6.13 10.22 -18.65
CA TRP A 297 6.32 11.43 -17.86
C TRP A 297 5.54 11.42 -16.54
N THR A 298 4.24 11.14 -16.63
CA THR A 298 3.31 11.33 -15.52
C THR A 298 2.59 10.05 -15.06
N GLY A 299 2.88 8.93 -15.71
CA GLY A 299 2.21 7.65 -15.45
C GLY A 299 0.72 7.69 -15.76
N VAL A 300 0.05 6.57 -15.50
CA VAL A 300 -1.39 6.41 -15.72
C VAL A 300 -2.27 7.11 -14.69
N GLY A 301 -1.68 7.57 -13.58
CA GLY A 301 -2.35 8.33 -12.53
C GLY A 301 -2.30 7.66 -11.16
N PRO A 302 -2.66 8.41 -10.10
CA PRO A 302 -2.49 7.96 -8.73
C PRO A 302 -3.36 6.72 -8.47
N GLY A 303 -2.73 5.58 -8.16
CA GLY A 303 -3.41 4.32 -7.91
C GLY A 303 -4.08 3.67 -9.13
N HIS A 304 -3.77 4.12 -10.36
CA HIS A 304 -4.43 3.66 -11.57
C HIS A 304 -3.87 2.35 -12.14
N PHE A 305 -2.78 1.81 -11.58
CA PHE A 305 -2.23 0.52 -11.99
C PHE A 305 -3.30 -0.56 -12.16
N ASP A 306 -4.14 -0.78 -11.15
CA ASP A 306 -5.20 -1.80 -11.19
C ASP A 306 -6.27 -1.49 -12.26
N ALA A 307 -6.75 -0.24 -12.30
CA ALA A 307 -7.79 0.20 -13.24
C ALA A 307 -7.35 0.04 -14.70
N ARG A 308 -6.06 0.21 -14.98
CA ARG A 308 -5.49 0.11 -16.34
C ARG A 308 -4.96 -1.30 -16.67
N PHE A 309 -4.77 -2.17 -15.68
CA PHE A 309 -4.09 -3.45 -15.88
C PHE A 309 -4.77 -4.34 -16.92
N ALA A 310 -6.09 -4.25 -17.09
CA ALA A 310 -6.85 -5.06 -18.06
C ALA A 310 -6.30 -4.94 -19.50
N GLN A 311 -5.85 -3.75 -19.92
CA GLN A 311 -5.28 -3.50 -21.24
C GLN A 311 -3.88 -4.10 -21.42
N TYR A 312 -3.13 -4.21 -20.32
CA TYR A 312 -1.74 -4.67 -20.32
C TYR A 312 -1.61 -6.13 -19.88
N ARG A 313 -2.72 -6.80 -19.57
CA ARG A 313 -2.77 -8.17 -19.07
C ARG A 313 -2.09 -9.12 -20.08
N PRO A 314 -1.09 -9.90 -19.66
CA PRO A 314 -0.51 -10.93 -20.53
C PRO A 314 -1.43 -12.14 -20.61
N GLU A 315 -1.36 -12.90 -21.70
CA GLU A 315 -2.17 -14.11 -21.90
C GLU A 315 -1.95 -15.16 -20.79
N SER A 316 -0.74 -15.22 -20.23
CA SER A 316 -0.35 -16.15 -19.16
C SER A 316 -0.94 -15.85 -17.78
N MET A 317 -1.70 -14.75 -17.61
CA MET A 317 -2.23 -14.34 -16.31
C MET A 317 -3.67 -13.86 -16.41
N GLN A 318 -4.58 -14.56 -15.73
CA GLN A 318 -5.98 -14.14 -15.59
C GLN A 318 -6.30 -13.46 -14.26
N ARG A 319 -5.36 -13.46 -13.31
CA ARG A 319 -5.50 -12.72 -12.05
C ARG A 319 -5.45 -11.21 -12.28
N ARG A 320 -6.12 -10.44 -11.40
CA ARG A 320 -6.12 -8.97 -11.38
C ARG A 320 -5.28 -8.46 -10.20
N PRO A 321 -3.98 -8.18 -10.40
CA PRO A 321 -3.13 -7.65 -9.34
C PRO A 321 -3.49 -6.19 -9.04
N VAL A 322 -3.69 -5.88 -7.76
CA VAL A 322 -3.99 -4.50 -7.31
C VAL A 322 -2.76 -3.59 -7.38
N ARG A 323 -1.54 -4.17 -7.35
CA ARG A 323 -0.25 -3.46 -7.35
C ARG A 323 0.80 -4.23 -8.15
N ALA A 324 1.88 -3.57 -8.54
CA ALA A 324 2.98 -4.19 -9.29
C ALA A 324 3.86 -5.16 -8.48
N HIS A 325 3.69 -5.22 -7.15
CA HIS A 325 4.59 -5.96 -6.24
C HIS A 325 6.07 -5.57 -6.40
N ASN A 326 6.29 -4.28 -6.66
CA ASN A 326 7.59 -3.61 -6.73
C ASN A 326 7.27 -2.11 -6.65
N ASP A 327 7.61 -1.45 -5.55
CA ASP A 327 7.26 -0.03 -5.33
C ASP A 327 7.89 0.88 -6.40
N TYR A 328 9.05 0.53 -6.96
CA TYR A 328 9.71 1.32 -8.01
C TYR A 328 8.90 1.27 -9.32
N LEU A 329 8.54 0.07 -9.78
CA LEU A 329 7.71 -0.11 -10.97
C LEU A 329 6.29 0.44 -10.75
N ASN A 330 5.72 0.25 -9.57
CA ASN A 330 4.41 0.82 -9.26
C ASN A 330 4.46 2.35 -9.26
N THR A 331 5.53 2.95 -8.73
CA THR A 331 5.71 4.41 -8.73
C THR A 331 5.87 4.93 -10.16
N LEU A 332 6.65 4.26 -11.00
CA LEU A 332 6.78 4.62 -12.42
C LEU A 332 5.46 4.48 -13.19
N ALA A 333 4.71 3.40 -12.97
CA ALA A 333 3.43 3.17 -13.62
C ALA A 333 2.38 4.21 -13.20
N ASP A 334 2.22 4.47 -11.90
CA ASP A 334 1.20 5.39 -11.39
C ASP A 334 1.58 6.88 -11.59
N TRP A 335 2.86 7.22 -11.39
CA TRP A 335 3.31 8.62 -11.27
C TRP A 335 4.30 9.08 -12.34
N GLY A 336 4.81 8.18 -13.18
CA GLY A 336 5.80 8.46 -14.20
C GLY A 336 7.17 8.86 -13.64
N VAL A 337 8.08 9.25 -14.54
CA VAL A 337 9.44 9.66 -14.18
C VAL A 337 9.46 10.90 -13.30
N VAL A 338 8.47 11.80 -13.41
CA VAL A 338 8.37 13.01 -12.58
C VAL A 338 8.14 12.62 -11.12
N GLY A 339 7.13 11.78 -10.85
CA GLY A 339 6.85 11.32 -9.50
C GLY A 339 7.97 10.45 -8.93
N ALA A 340 8.51 9.52 -9.73
CA ALA A 340 9.64 8.69 -9.33
C ALA A 340 10.89 9.54 -9.00
N GLY A 341 11.16 10.59 -9.80
CA GLY A 341 12.24 11.53 -9.56
C GLY A 341 12.08 12.32 -8.26
N LEU A 342 10.86 12.77 -7.93
CA LEU A 342 10.58 13.45 -6.68
C LEU A 342 10.75 12.54 -5.45
N VAL A 343 10.31 11.28 -5.54
CA VAL A 343 10.52 10.27 -4.49
C VAL A 343 12.01 9.97 -4.33
N ALA A 344 12.73 9.75 -5.44
CA ALA A 344 14.17 9.52 -5.42
C ALA A 344 14.94 10.71 -4.83
N ALA A 345 14.55 11.95 -5.19
CA ALA A 345 15.11 13.17 -4.62
C ALA A 345 14.85 13.26 -3.11
N ALA A 346 13.67 12.89 -2.63
CA ALA A 346 13.37 12.88 -1.20
C ALA A 346 14.30 11.93 -0.44
N PHE A 347 14.51 10.70 -0.92
CA PHE A 347 15.45 9.76 -0.30
C PHE A 347 16.91 10.21 -0.41
N ALA A 348 17.34 10.73 -1.57
CA ALA A 348 18.70 11.24 -1.76
C ALA A 348 19.01 12.40 -0.80
N LEU A 349 18.12 13.39 -0.71
CA LEU A 349 18.26 14.53 0.19
C LEU A 349 18.18 14.10 1.66
N LEU A 350 17.36 13.11 2.00
CA LEU A 350 17.28 12.55 3.34
C LEU A 350 18.60 11.89 3.76
N PHE A 351 19.16 11.01 2.93
CA PHE A 351 20.40 10.31 3.25
C PHE A 351 21.61 11.25 3.23
N ALA A 352 21.68 12.19 2.29
CA ALA A 352 22.66 13.28 2.32
C ALA A 352 22.52 14.11 3.62
N GLY A 353 21.27 14.38 4.02
CA GLY A 353 20.90 14.98 5.30
C GLY A 353 21.45 14.24 6.51
N ALA A 354 21.26 12.92 6.53
CA ALA A 354 21.74 12.03 7.57
C ALA A 354 23.27 12.01 7.65
N LEU A 355 23.96 11.93 6.50
CA LEU A 355 25.42 11.96 6.41
C LEU A 355 25.99 13.28 6.92
N LYS A 356 25.42 14.44 6.52
CA LYS A 356 25.86 15.75 7.02
C LYS A 356 25.64 15.88 8.53
N SER A 357 24.52 15.39 9.03
CA SER A 357 24.16 15.43 10.45
C SER A 357 25.00 14.47 11.31
N TRP A 358 25.53 13.40 10.71
CA TRP A 358 26.24 12.32 11.40
C TRP A 358 27.38 12.80 12.31
N LYS A 359 28.22 13.73 11.82
CA LYS A 359 29.36 14.27 12.58
C LYS A 359 28.93 15.12 13.79
N TYR A 360 27.79 15.79 13.72
CA TYR A 360 27.27 16.63 14.81
C TYR A 360 26.55 15.81 15.87
N VAL A 361 25.94 14.71 15.45
CA VAL A 361 25.23 13.79 16.35
C VAL A 361 26.20 12.86 17.08
N THR A 362 27.39 12.62 16.52
CA THR A 362 28.44 11.77 17.10
C THR A 362 29.50 12.53 17.90
N ARG A 363 29.65 13.85 17.70
CA ARG A 363 30.55 14.72 18.48
C ARG A 363 29.77 15.44 19.58
N SER A 364 29.48 14.74 20.67
CA SER A 364 29.21 15.46 21.93
C SER A 364 30.56 15.88 22.50
N GLN A 365 30.82 17.20 22.56
CA GLN A 365 32.00 17.76 23.21
C GLN A 365 32.04 17.28 24.67
N GLY A 366 33.06 16.50 25.06
CA GLY A 366 33.37 16.23 26.47
C GLY A 366 33.76 14.80 26.87
N ASP A 367 33.45 13.75 26.09
CA ASP A 367 33.58 12.38 26.61
C ASP A 367 34.83 11.65 26.10
N LEU A 368 35.84 11.54 26.97
CA LEU A 368 36.97 10.59 26.88
C LEU A 368 36.54 9.11 27.10
N GLY A 369 35.23 8.82 27.15
CA GLY A 369 34.66 7.47 27.24
C GLY A 369 33.92 7.08 25.96
N GLY A 370 34.32 5.97 25.33
CA GLY A 370 33.89 5.50 23.99
C GLY A 370 32.41 5.11 23.79
N SER A 371 31.47 5.59 24.61
CA SER A 371 30.03 5.34 24.49
C SER A 371 29.34 6.52 23.81
N GLN A 372 28.92 6.34 22.55
CA GLN A 372 28.16 7.34 21.80
C GLN A 372 26.74 7.56 22.38
N GLY A 373 26.13 8.73 22.16
CA GLY A 373 24.81 9.08 22.71
C GLY A 373 23.61 8.45 21.97
N ASN A 374 22.45 8.38 22.62
CA ASN A 374 21.19 7.80 22.08
C ASN A 374 20.79 8.31 20.68
N ARG A 375 21.15 9.56 20.35
CA ARG A 375 20.88 10.16 19.03
C ARG A 375 21.64 9.46 17.90
N SER A 376 22.90 9.10 18.13
CA SER A 376 23.71 8.38 17.14
C SER A 376 23.22 6.94 16.94
N ALA A 377 22.74 6.29 18.01
CA ALA A 377 22.12 4.98 17.96
C ALA A 377 20.84 5.02 17.13
N PHE A 378 19.97 6.01 17.39
CA PHE A 378 18.79 6.24 16.56
C PHE A 378 19.14 6.46 15.09
N LEU A 379 20.07 7.39 14.79
CA LEU A 379 20.40 7.74 13.41
C LEU A 379 20.97 6.54 12.63
N LEU A 380 21.84 5.74 13.26
CA LEU A 380 22.34 4.48 12.68
C LEU A 380 21.18 3.52 12.37
N GLY A 381 20.37 3.23 13.39
CA GLY A 381 19.26 2.30 13.26
C GLY A 381 18.29 2.74 12.17
N ALA A 382 17.82 3.99 12.19
CA ALA A 382 16.81 4.50 11.28
C ALA A 382 17.30 4.57 9.82
N VAL A 383 18.56 4.93 9.58
CA VAL A 383 19.15 4.92 8.22
C VAL A 383 19.19 3.49 7.67
N VAL A 384 19.63 2.53 8.50
CA VAL A 384 19.62 1.12 8.11
C VAL A 384 18.19 0.63 7.89
N SER A 385 17.24 0.95 8.77
CA SER A 385 15.83 0.58 8.63
C SER A 385 15.23 0.98 7.29
N LEU A 386 15.45 2.23 6.85
CA LEU A 386 14.95 2.71 5.57
C LEU A 386 15.67 2.08 4.39
N ALA A 387 17.00 1.88 4.49
CA ALA A 387 17.75 1.18 3.45
C ALA A 387 17.29 -0.28 3.27
N THR A 388 17.01 -0.98 4.38
CA THR A 388 16.44 -2.33 4.38
C THR A 388 15.09 -2.35 3.66
N LEU A 389 14.17 -1.43 4.01
CA LEU A 389 12.85 -1.36 3.36
C LEU A 389 12.97 -1.12 1.85
N LEU A 390 13.88 -0.23 1.42
CA LEU A 390 14.11 0.05 0.00
C LEU A 390 14.56 -1.20 -0.78
N VAL A 391 15.30 -2.12 -0.16
CA VAL A 391 15.65 -3.41 -0.77
C VAL A 391 14.42 -4.31 -0.90
N HIS A 392 13.59 -4.42 0.14
CA HIS A 392 12.37 -5.23 0.08
C HIS A 392 11.36 -4.69 -0.94
N SER A 393 11.26 -3.36 -1.07
CA SER A 393 10.43 -2.66 -2.04
C SER A 393 10.76 -3.00 -3.52
N MET A 394 11.87 -3.70 -3.80
CA MET A 394 12.16 -4.23 -5.14
C MET A 394 11.26 -5.44 -5.51
N VAL A 395 10.68 -6.11 -4.53
CA VAL A 395 9.88 -7.34 -4.71
C VAL A 395 8.55 -7.35 -3.95
N ASP A 396 8.22 -6.22 -3.32
CA ASP A 396 6.96 -6.00 -2.63
C ASP A 396 6.56 -4.52 -2.68
N PHE A 397 5.38 -4.19 -2.15
CA PHE A 397 4.75 -2.87 -2.25
C PHE A 397 4.51 -2.22 -0.87
N ASN A 398 5.55 -2.21 -0.03
CA ASN A 398 5.46 -1.82 1.38
C ASN A 398 4.98 -0.37 1.58
N PHE A 399 5.31 0.55 0.68
CA PHE A 399 4.89 1.95 0.79
C PHE A 399 3.39 2.16 0.54
N HIS A 400 2.69 1.17 0.00
CA HIS A 400 1.23 1.19 -0.14
C HIS A 400 0.50 0.52 1.03
N ILE A 401 1.23 -0.04 2.01
CA ILE A 401 0.67 -0.60 3.25
C ILE A 401 0.74 0.48 4.33
N PRO A 402 -0.39 1.03 4.80
CA PRO A 402 -0.37 2.22 5.66
C PRO A 402 0.44 2.09 6.93
N ALA A 403 0.44 0.94 7.59
CA ALA A 403 1.29 0.72 8.75
C ALA A 403 2.80 0.83 8.42
N ASN A 404 3.26 0.21 7.34
CA ASN A 404 4.68 0.25 6.95
C ASN A 404 5.09 1.64 6.46
N ALA A 405 4.23 2.26 5.65
CA ALA A 405 4.45 3.63 5.16
C ALA A 405 4.53 4.64 6.31
N LEU A 406 3.66 4.54 7.34
CA LEU A 406 3.70 5.43 8.51
C LEU A 406 4.98 5.27 9.33
N VAL A 407 5.47 4.04 9.52
CA VAL A 407 6.76 3.80 10.17
C VAL A 407 7.88 4.44 9.35
N ALA A 408 7.94 4.16 8.04
CA ALA A 408 8.96 4.72 7.16
C ALA A 408 8.95 6.25 7.18
N VAL A 409 7.79 6.87 6.99
CA VAL A 409 7.59 8.32 7.01
C VAL A 409 8.00 8.94 8.35
N THR A 410 7.66 8.29 9.46
CA THR A 410 8.07 8.77 10.80
C THR A 410 9.58 8.70 10.96
N LEU A 411 10.22 7.61 10.53
CA LEU A 411 11.69 7.49 10.56
C LEU A 411 12.35 8.53 9.65
N MET A 412 11.82 8.76 8.44
CA MET A 412 12.29 9.81 7.53
C MET A 412 12.20 11.18 8.21
N ALA A 413 11.07 11.50 8.84
CA ALA A 413 10.86 12.76 9.54
C ALA A 413 11.81 12.94 10.74
N LEU A 414 12.02 11.90 11.53
CA LEU A 414 12.94 11.94 12.66
C LEU A 414 14.41 12.05 12.22
N ILE A 415 14.81 11.40 11.12
CA ILE A 415 16.13 11.58 10.51
C ILE A 415 16.29 13.02 10.02
N ALA A 416 15.31 13.54 9.27
CA ALA A 416 15.31 14.93 8.80
C ALA A 416 15.38 15.92 9.97
N GLY A 417 14.73 15.60 11.10
CA GLY A 417 14.78 16.36 12.34
C GLY A 417 16.19 16.52 12.94
N HIS A 418 17.18 15.71 12.56
CA HIS A 418 18.57 15.87 13.00
C HIS A 418 19.29 17.01 12.28
N TRP A 419 18.75 17.53 11.17
CA TRP A 419 19.34 18.65 10.44
C TRP A 419 19.45 19.93 11.29
N ARG A 420 18.66 20.07 12.36
CA ARG A 420 18.78 21.18 13.32
C ARG A 420 20.13 21.28 14.05
N TYR A 421 20.92 20.21 14.04
CA TYR A 421 22.27 20.21 14.63
C TYR A 421 23.34 20.70 13.63
N VAL A 422 22.96 20.90 12.37
CA VAL A 422 23.83 21.49 11.35
C VAL A 422 23.83 23.02 11.55
N PRO A 423 25.00 23.70 11.56
CA PRO A 423 25.11 25.14 11.85
C PRO A 423 24.36 26.08 10.88
N GLU A 424 23.94 25.59 9.71
CA GLU A 424 23.29 26.39 8.67
C GLU A 424 21.78 26.44 8.83
N GLY A 425 21.19 27.64 8.89
CA GLY A 425 19.89 28.06 8.30
C GLY A 425 18.63 27.18 8.43
N ALA A 426 18.63 26.13 9.25
CA ALA A 426 17.60 25.07 9.22
C ALA A 426 16.21 25.54 9.67
N TRP A 427 16.16 26.64 10.42
CA TRP A 427 14.94 27.17 11.02
C TRP A 427 14.43 28.36 10.24
N MET A 428 13.20 28.26 9.75
CA MET A 428 12.49 29.35 9.09
C MET A 428 11.58 30.04 10.11
N ALA A 429 11.85 31.32 10.38
CA ALA A 429 10.92 32.17 11.12
C ALA A 429 9.79 32.62 10.19
N LEU A 430 8.55 32.52 10.66
CA LEU A 430 7.38 32.92 9.88
C LEU A 430 6.90 34.31 10.30
N LYS A 431 6.73 35.20 9.31
CA LYS A 431 6.04 36.49 9.50
C LYS A 431 4.58 36.25 9.92
N PRO A 432 3.92 37.20 10.61
CA PRO A 432 2.53 37.03 11.08
C PRO A 432 1.54 36.60 10.00
N ALA A 433 1.62 37.19 8.79
CA ALA A 433 0.78 36.81 7.66
C ALA A 433 1.01 35.34 7.21
N ALA A 434 2.26 34.89 7.16
CA ALA A 434 2.60 33.51 6.81
C ALA A 434 2.14 32.52 7.89
N ARG A 435 2.18 32.90 9.17
CA ARG A 435 1.62 32.11 10.27
C ARG A 435 0.10 31.98 10.15
N ALA A 436 -0.58 33.06 9.81
CA ALA A 436 -2.02 33.06 9.59
C ALA A 436 -2.40 32.14 8.43
N ALA A 437 -1.72 32.27 7.29
CA ALA A 437 -1.91 31.42 6.12
C ALA A 437 -1.66 29.93 6.44
N LEU A 438 -0.60 29.62 7.19
CA LEU A 438 -0.30 28.25 7.61
C LEU A 438 -1.39 27.68 8.55
N GLY A 439 -1.87 28.49 9.50
CA GLY A 439 -2.98 28.11 10.38
C GLY A 439 -4.26 27.81 9.60
N ILE A 440 -4.61 28.67 8.63
CA ILE A 440 -5.75 28.45 7.73
C ILE A 440 -5.56 27.17 6.92
N LEU A 441 -4.37 26.94 6.36
CA LEU A 441 -4.06 25.72 5.61
C LEU A 441 -4.25 24.46 6.46
N PHE A 442 -3.81 24.47 7.72
CA PHE A 442 -4.00 23.34 8.62
C PHE A 442 -5.48 23.11 8.97
N LEU A 443 -6.24 24.17 9.21
CA LEU A 443 -7.69 24.08 9.45
C LEU A 443 -8.42 23.55 8.21
N ALA A 444 -8.10 24.04 7.02
CA ALA A 444 -8.67 23.58 5.77
C ALA A 444 -8.32 22.11 5.50
N GLY A 445 -7.07 21.71 5.73
CA GLY A 445 -6.63 20.31 5.62
C GLY A 445 -7.35 19.41 6.61
N ALA A 446 -7.55 19.84 7.86
CA ALA A 446 -8.30 19.09 8.85
C ALA A 446 -9.78 18.93 8.44
N LEU A 447 -10.44 20.01 8.00
CA LEU A 447 -11.82 19.97 7.51
C LEU A 447 -11.98 19.06 6.30
N LEU A 448 -11.04 19.10 5.35
CA LEU A 448 -11.02 18.20 4.19
C LEU A 448 -10.94 16.73 4.63
N LEU A 449 -10.00 16.40 5.52
CA LEU A 449 -9.83 15.03 6.02
C LEU A 449 -11.05 14.55 6.81
N LEU A 450 -11.65 15.42 7.64
CA LEU A 450 -12.87 15.11 8.39
C LEU A 450 -14.06 14.88 7.46
N ASN A 451 -14.27 15.74 6.45
CA ASN A 451 -15.36 15.58 5.49
C ASN A 451 -15.21 14.27 4.69
N GLN A 452 -14.02 13.98 4.20
CA GLN A 452 -13.72 12.74 3.47
C GLN A 452 -13.89 11.49 4.36
N SER A 453 -13.50 11.60 5.63
CA SER A 453 -13.69 10.54 6.63
C SER A 453 -15.17 10.23 6.85
N MET A 454 -16.00 11.26 7.00
CA MET A 454 -17.45 11.10 7.20
C MET A 454 -18.13 10.47 5.99
N GLN A 455 -17.84 10.96 4.78
CA GLN A 455 -18.37 10.38 3.54
C GLN A 455 -18.00 8.89 3.43
N ARG A 456 -16.73 8.55 3.67
CA ARG A 456 -16.24 7.18 3.55
C ARG A 456 -16.81 6.23 4.61
N LEU A 457 -17.00 6.70 5.85
CA LEU A 457 -17.65 5.89 6.89
C LEU A 457 -19.10 5.60 6.57
N THR A 458 -19.84 6.61 6.12
CA THR A 458 -21.24 6.46 5.74
C THR A 458 -21.38 5.47 4.59
N GLU A 459 -20.62 5.65 3.50
CA GLU A 459 -20.62 4.73 2.36
C GLU A 459 -20.26 3.30 2.77
N ASP A 460 -19.15 3.09 3.47
CA ASP A 460 -18.69 1.76 3.90
C ASP A 460 -19.66 1.10 4.91
N SER A 461 -20.38 1.89 5.71
CA SER A 461 -21.45 1.37 6.56
C SER A 461 -22.65 0.85 5.76
N LEU A 462 -23.04 1.57 4.71
CA LEU A 462 -24.15 1.22 3.82
C LEU A 462 -23.80 -0.02 2.99
N LEU A 463 -22.61 -0.06 2.39
CA LEU A 463 -22.14 -1.20 1.61
C LEU A 463 -22.04 -2.47 2.46
N ARG A 464 -21.55 -2.39 3.71
CA ARG A 464 -21.53 -3.55 4.63
C ARG A 464 -22.91 -4.01 5.09
N ARG A 465 -23.93 -3.16 5.07
CA ARG A 465 -25.31 -3.59 5.28
C ARG A 465 -25.82 -4.33 4.05
N ALA A 466 -25.50 -3.84 2.85
CA ALA A 466 -25.87 -4.47 1.60
C ALA A 466 -25.26 -5.87 1.43
N THR A 467 -24.02 -6.11 1.88
CA THR A 467 -23.39 -7.45 1.83
C THR A 467 -24.03 -8.49 2.75
N LYS A 468 -24.93 -8.09 3.66
CA LYS A 468 -25.59 -8.99 4.62
C LYS A 468 -26.99 -9.41 4.20
N VAL A 469 -27.51 -8.84 3.12
CA VAL A 469 -28.84 -9.15 2.57
C VAL A 469 -28.70 -9.88 1.24
N ARG A 470 -29.77 -10.50 0.77
CA ARG A 470 -29.79 -11.14 -0.55
C ARG A 470 -29.49 -10.10 -1.63
N GLU A 471 -28.59 -10.46 -2.55
CA GLU A 471 -28.28 -9.66 -3.73
C GLU A 471 -29.56 -9.32 -4.50
N ALA A 472 -29.58 -8.11 -5.08
CA ALA A 472 -30.71 -7.57 -5.83
C ALA A 472 -32.06 -7.43 -5.08
N SER A 473 -32.10 -7.62 -3.77
CA SER A 473 -33.28 -7.28 -2.96
C SER A 473 -33.52 -5.76 -2.88
N ASN A 474 -34.75 -5.34 -2.57
CA ASN A 474 -35.08 -3.91 -2.38
C ASN A 474 -34.16 -3.22 -1.36
N ALA A 475 -33.83 -3.92 -0.26
CA ALA A 475 -32.89 -3.43 0.74
C ALA A 475 -31.46 -3.29 0.17
N TYR A 476 -31.00 -4.26 -0.63
CA TYR A 476 -29.69 -4.19 -1.30
C TYR A 476 -29.59 -2.97 -2.21
N ILE A 477 -30.61 -2.75 -3.06
CA ILE A 477 -30.67 -1.64 -4.01
C ILE A 477 -30.71 -0.30 -3.27
N SER A 478 -31.58 -0.18 -2.25
CA SER A 478 -31.71 1.06 -1.47
C SER A 478 -30.40 1.45 -0.77
N TRP A 479 -29.68 0.49 -0.18
CA TRP A 479 -28.39 0.76 0.45
C TRP A 479 -27.32 1.17 -0.55
N HIS A 480 -27.29 0.57 -1.74
CA HIS A 480 -26.37 0.98 -2.80
C HIS A 480 -26.72 2.35 -3.39
N GLN A 481 -27.99 2.70 -3.52
CA GLN A 481 -28.42 4.04 -3.96
C GLN A 481 -27.97 5.12 -2.96
N GLN A 482 -28.20 4.91 -1.66
CA GLN A 482 -27.71 5.82 -0.62
C GLN A 482 -26.18 5.90 -0.56
N ALA A 483 -25.49 4.78 -0.79
CA ALA A 483 -24.03 4.76 -0.89
C ALA A 483 -23.55 5.58 -2.10
N HIS A 484 -24.23 5.45 -3.24
CA HIS A 484 -23.96 6.23 -4.45
C HIS A 484 -24.23 7.72 -4.23
N GLU A 485 -25.30 8.10 -3.53
CA GLU A 485 -25.57 9.49 -3.18
C GLU A 485 -24.49 10.09 -2.27
N THR A 486 -23.96 9.28 -1.34
CA THR A 486 -22.87 9.68 -0.46
C THR A 486 -21.55 9.88 -1.23
N ASN A 487 -21.25 8.99 -2.18
CA ASN A 487 -20.04 9.04 -3.00
C ASN A 487 -20.34 8.77 -4.49
N PRO A 488 -20.84 9.77 -5.23
CA PRO A 488 -21.36 9.58 -6.58
C PRO A 488 -20.29 9.29 -7.64
N ARG A 489 -19.03 9.32 -7.26
CA ARG A 489 -17.87 9.05 -8.11
C ARG A 489 -17.37 7.60 -7.99
N ASN A 490 -17.92 6.80 -7.09
CA ASN A 490 -17.54 5.40 -6.95
C ASN A 490 -18.16 4.56 -8.09
N ALA A 491 -17.34 4.19 -9.07
CA ALA A 491 -17.76 3.39 -10.22
C ALA A 491 -18.26 2.00 -9.82
N ASP A 492 -17.66 1.40 -8.78
CA ASP A 492 -18.02 0.04 -8.33
C ASP A 492 -19.46 0.03 -7.77
N THR A 493 -19.85 1.05 -7.00
CA THR A 493 -21.22 1.17 -6.48
C THR A 493 -22.24 1.31 -7.61
N ALA A 494 -21.94 2.11 -8.64
CA ALA A 494 -22.78 2.23 -9.83
C ALA A 494 -22.88 0.91 -10.60
N TYR A 495 -21.77 0.17 -10.73
CA TYR A 495 -21.76 -1.15 -11.36
C TYR A 495 -22.61 -2.17 -10.60
N GLN A 496 -22.52 -2.21 -9.27
CA GLN A 496 -23.31 -3.13 -8.43
C GLN A 496 -24.83 -2.84 -8.51
N LEU A 497 -25.22 -1.56 -8.64
CA LEU A 497 -26.61 -1.21 -8.93
C LEU A 497 -27.06 -1.76 -10.29
N GLY A 498 -26.22 -1.62 -11.33
CA GLY A 498 -26.48 -2.21 -12.64
C GLY A 498 -26.64 -3.73 -12.57
N GLU A 499 -25.75 -4.43 -11.86
CA GLU A 499 -25.85 -5.88 -11.69
C GLU A 499 -27.11 -6.31 -10.93
N ALA A 500 -27.56 -5.53 -9.94
CA ALA A 500 -28.80 -5.81 -9.23
C ALA A 500 -30.03 -5.74 -10.16
N PHE A 501 -30.16 -4.65 -10.93
CA PHE A 501 -31.25 -4.50 -11.89
C PHE A 501 -31.19 -5.55 -13.00
N ARG A 502 -29.99 -5.86 -13.51
CA ARG A 502 -29.82 -6.92 -14.51
C ARG A 502 -30.26 -8.27 -13.97
N THR A 503 -29.87 -8.60 -12.74
CA THR A 503 -30.23 -9.88 -12.11
C THR A 503 -31.73 -10.00 -11.92
N LEU A 504 -32.43 -8.92 -11.54
CA LEU A 504 -33.89 -8.90 -11.48
C LEU A 504 -34.52 -9.05 -12.86
N SER A 505 -34.03 -8.31 -13.86
CA SER A 505 -34.51 -8.42 -15.24
C SER A 505 -34.41 -9.85 -15.78
N PHE A 506 -33.30 -10.53 -15.53
CA PHE A 506 -33.05 -11.89 -16.04
C PHE A 506 -33.92 -12.97 -15.39
N THR A 507 -34.77 -12.61 -14.41
CA THR A 507 -35.81 -13.52 -13.91
C THR A 507 -37.02 -13.62 -14.85
N GLY A 508 -37.15 -12.71 -15.83
CA GLY A 508 -38.25 -12.72 -16.79
C GLY A 508 -39.61 -12.34 -16.21
N GLY A 509 -39.65 -11.69 -15.05
CA GLY A 509 -40.89 -11.19 -14.43
C GLY A 509 -41.51 -10.00 -15.18
N GLU A 510 -42.67 -9.54 -14.72
CA GLU A 510 -43.34 -8.36 -15.28
C GLU A 510 -42.44 -7.12 -15.19
N GLY A 511 -42.31 -6.37 -16.29
CA GLY A 511 -41.45 -5.19 -16.37
C GLY A 511 -39.95 -5.48 -16.49
N TYR A 512 -39.56 -6.70 -16.88
CA TYR A 512 -38.15 -7.05 -17.09
C TYR A 512 -37.44 -6.14 -18.09
N GLU A 513 -38.14 -5.59 -19.10
CA GLU A 513 -37.54 -4.65 -20.05
C GLU A 513 -37.10 -3.35 -19.36
N LEU A 514 -37.95 -2.79 -18.50
CA LEU A 514 -37.64 -1.57 -17.73
C LEU A 514 -36.45 -1.80 -16.78
N LEU A 515 -36.39 -2.98 -16.15
CA LEU A 515 -35.26 -3.37 -15.30
C LEU A 515 -33.96 -3.52 -16.11
N ALA A 516 -34.01 -4.04 -17.34
CA ALA A 516 -32.86 -4.10 -18.23
C ALA A 516 -32.39 -2.69 -18.61
N ASP A 517 -33.31 -1.78 -18.91
CA ASP A 517 -33.02 -0.37 -19.21
C ASP A 517 -32.41 0.37 -18.01
N ASP A 518 -32.92 0.13 -16.79
CA ASP A 518 -32.33 0.66 -15.57
C ASP A 518 -30.90 0.11 -15.36
N ALA A 519 -30.70 -1.18 -15.60
CA ALA A 519 -29.37 -1.79 -15.53
C ALA A 519 -28.39 -1.13 -16.50
N MET A 520 -28.77 -0.98 -17.77
CA MET A 520 -27.94 -0.32 -18.78
C MET A 520 -27.64 1.15 -18.44
N ARG A 521 -28.60 1.89 -17.87
CA ARG A 521 -28.36 3.26 -17.38
C ARG A 521 -27.32 3.30 -16.26
N TRP A 522 -27.36 2.36 -15.32
CA TRP A 522 -26.34 2.26 -14.28
C TRP A 522 -24.98 1.80 -14.80
N PHE A 523 -24.93 0.87 -15.76
CA PHE A 523 -23.68 0.49 -16.42
C PHE A 523 -23.06 1.63 -17.23
N ALA A 524 -23.87 2.43 -17.94
CA ALA A 524 -23.40 3.64 -18.62
C ALA A 524 -22.77 4.63 -17.62
N LYS A 525 -23.39 4.80 -16.44
CA LYS A 525 -22.85 5.63 -15.36
C LYS A 525 -21.53 5.07 -14.81
N ALA A 526 -21.45 3.76 -14.57
CA ALA A 526 -20.23 3.10 -14.11
C ALA A 526 -19.09 3.27 -15.13
N SER A 527 -19.37 3.08 -16.42
CA SER A 527 -18.39 3.26 -17.51
C SER A 527 -17.94 4.72 -17.65
N ALA A 528 -18.83 5.69 -17.44
CA ALA A 528 -18.47 7.10 -17.42
C ALA A 528 -17.55 7.47 -16.24
N LEU A 529 -17.69 6.78 -15.09
CA LEU A 529 -16.84 6.98 -13.91
C LEU A 529 -15.51 6.23 -14.00
N ASN A 530 -15.49 5.07 -14.66
CA ASN A 530 -14.28 4.29 -14.95
C ASN A 530 -14.33 3.73 -16.37
N LYS A 531 -13.77 4.48 -17.32
CA LYS A 531 -13.73 4.11 -18.74
C LYS A 531 -12.81 2.93 -19.08
N TRP A 532 -12.03 2.46 -18.10
CA TRP A 532 -11.09 1.35 -18.26
C TRP A 532 -11.64 0.01 -17.78
N ASP A 533 -12.83 0.03 -17.17
CA ASP A 533 -13.51 -1.19 -16.76
C ASP A 533 -14.28 -1.81 -17.94
N PRO A 534 -13.92 -3.01 -18.42
CA PRO A 534 -14.66 -3.69 -19.48
C PRO A 534 -16.02 -4.19 -18.98
N TYR A 535 -16.23 -4.33 -17.66
CA TYR A 535 -17.37 -5.06 -17.13
C TYR A 535 -18.73 -4.39 -17.41
N PRO A 536 -18.90 -3.07 -17.18
CA PRO A 536 -20.15 -2.39 -17.53
C PRO A 536 -20.53 -2.51 -19.03
N LEU A 537 -19.54 -2.53 -19.92
CA LEU A 537 -19.78 -2.59 -21.38
C LEU A 537 -20.35 -3.95 -21.79
N PHE A 538 -19.69 -5.05 -21.44
CA PHE A 538 -20.23 -6.36 -21.84
C PHE A 538 -21.54 -6.69 -21.11
N ARG A 539 -21.74 -6.20 -19.88
CA ARG A 539 -23.04 -6.34 -19.19
C ARG A 539 -24.17 -5.59 -19.90
N THR A 540 -23.87 -4.44 -20.49
CA THR A 540 -24.82 -3.72 -21.36
C THR A 540 -25.14 -4.56 -22.60
N GLY A 541 -24.14 -5.17 -23.24
CA GLY A 541 -24.35 -6.12 -24.34
C GLY A 541 -25.23 -7.30 -23.95
N MET A 542 -25.01 -7.90 -22.78
CA MET A 542 -25.85 -8.98 -22.25
C MET A 542 -27.30 -8.56 -22.02
N CYS A 543 -27.55 -7.33 -21.53
CA CYS A 543 -28.91 -6.81 -21.40
C CYS A 543 -29.59 -6.67 -22.78
N LEU A 544 -28.86 -6.21 -23.79
CA LEU A 544 -29.41 -6.07 -25.14
C LEU A 544 -29.72 -7.44 -25.78
N ASP A 545 -28.84 -8.42 -25.61
CA ASP A 545 -29.12 -9.80 -26.04
C ASP A 545 -30.35 -10.38 -25.35
N TRP A 546 -30.50 -10.14 -24.04
CA TRP A 546 -31.68 -10.57 -23.29
C TRP A 546 -32.99 -9.94 -23.81
N LEU A 547 -32.93 -8.73 -24.36
CA LEU A 547 -34.05 -8.04 -25.00
C LEU A 547 -34.22 -8.39 -26.49
N GLY A 548 -33.43 -9.34 -27.03
CA GLY A 548 -33.45 -9.72 -28.44
C GLY A 548 -32.82 -8.69 -29.40
N ARG A 549 -32.11 -7.68 -28.87
CA ARG A 549 -31.47 -6.60 -29.65
C ARG A 549 -30.01 -6.94 -29.97
N HIS A 550 -29.80 -8.09 -30.62
CA HIS A 550 -28.46 -8.64 -30.88
C HIS A 550 -27.57 -7.72 -31.71
N ASP A 551 -28.12 -7.04 -32.73
CA ASP A 551 -27.36 -6.13 -33.60
C ASP A 551 -26.73 -4.98 -32.80
N GLU A 552 -27.45 -4.46 -31.79
CA GLU A 552 -26.93 -3.41 -30.93
C GLU A 552 -25.93 -3.93 -29.91
N ALA A 553 -26.10 -5.18 -29.45
CA ALA A 553 -25.25 -5.81 -28.45
C ALA A 553 -23.80 -6.01 -28.95
N ALA A 554 -23.62 -6.33 -30.23
CA ALA A 554 -22.32 -6.64 -30.84
C ALA A 554 -21.26 -5.56 -30.55
N THR A 555 -21.60 -4.30 -30.78
CA THR A 555 -20.68 -3.16 -30.56
C THR A 555 -20.22 -3.07 -29.10
N TRP A 556 -21.07 -3.43 -28.14
CA TRP A 556 -20.72 -3.37 -26.71
C TRP A 556 -19.75 -4.49 -26.31
N PHE A 557 -19.94 -5.71 -26.82
CA PHE A 557 -19.02 -6.82 -26.59
C PHE A 557 -17.65 -6.55 -27.22
N GLU A 558 -17.61 -6.05 -28.46
CA GLU A 558 -16.36 -5.70 -29.14
C GLU A 558 -15.57 -4.62 -28.37
N ARG A 559 -16.26 -3.58 -27.89
CA ARG A 559 -15.62 -2.54 -27.06
C ARG A 559 -15.10 -3.09 -25.73
N ALA A 560 -15.82 -4.00 -25.08
CA ALA A 560 -15.36 -4.65 -23.86
C ALA A 560 -14.12 -5.53 -24.11
N ALA A 561 -14.11 -6.30 -25.20
CA ALA A 561 -12.97 -7.11 -25.61
C ALA A 561 -11.76 -6.25 -25.99
N ALA A 562 -11.96 -5.09 -26.61
CA ALA A 562 -10.88 -4.14 -26.91
C ALA A 562 -10.23 -3.55 -25.64
N LEU A 563 -11.00 -3.32 -24.57
CA LEU A 563 -10.46 -2.88 -23.27
C LEU A 563 -9.71 -3.98 -22.51
N ALA A 564 -10.08 -5.24 -22.72
CA ALA A 564 -9.52 -6.38 -21.99
C ALA A 564 -9.23 -7.57 -22.94
N PRO A 565 -8.30 -7.41 -23.89
CA PRO A 565 -8.12 -8.35 -24.99
C PRO A 565 -7.69 -9.74 -24.56
N ASN A 566 -7.09 -9.87 -23.37
CA ASN A 566 -6.60 -11.12 -22.80
C ASN A 566 -7.37 -11.55 -21.55
N ASN A 567 -8.58 -11.03 -21.35
CA ASN A 567 -9.46 -11.48 -20.28
C ASN A 567 -10.32 -12.65 -20.76
N TYR A 568 -10.02 -13.86 -20.29
CA TYR A 568 -10.71 -15.08 -20.72
C TYR A 568 -12.24 -14.96 -20.60
N PHE A 569 -12.72 -14.34 -19.52
CA PHE A 569 -14.14 -14.21 -19.22
C PHE A 569 -14.86 -13.32 -20.24
N ILE A 570 -14.26 -12.17 -20.58
CA ILE A 570 -14.80 -11.24 -21.58
C ILE A 570 -14.81 -11.90 -22.96
N ILE A 571 -13.72 -12.58 -23.33
CA ILE A 571 -13.62 -13.27 -24.63
C ILE A 571 -14.63 -14.42 -24.75
N ALA A 572 -14.88 -15.19 -23.67
CA ALA A 572 -15.91 -16.22 -23.66
C ALA A 572 -17.31 -15.63 -23.91
N HIS A 573 -17.62 -14.47 -23.30
CA HIS A 573 -18.94 -13.86 -23.45
C HIS A 573 -19.13 -13.20 -24.82
N LEU A 574 -18.07 -12.70 -25.45
CA LEU A 574 -18.13 -12.30 -26.87
C LEU A 574 -18.47 -13.51 -27.76
N GLY A 575 -17.84 -14.66 -27.55
CA GLY A 575 -18.19 -15.89 -28.26
C GLY A 575 -19.63 -16.35 -27.98
N TRP A 576 -20.12 -16.17 -26.76
CA TRP A 576 -21.50 -16.49 -26.41
C TRP A 576 -22.53 -15.57 -27.07
N HIS A 577 -22.23 -14.28 -27.21
CA HIS A 577 -23.02 -13.36 -28.00
C HIS A 577 -23.06 -13.78 -29.48
N GLU A 578 -21.90 -14.06 -30.09
CA GLU A 578 -21.82 -14.52 -31.48
C GLU A 578 -22.61 -15.82 -31.71
N ALA A 579 -22.60 -16.73 -30.74
CA ALA A 579 -23.42 -17.94 -30.77
C ALA A 579 -24.93 -17.64 -30.75
N GLN A 580 -25.38 -16.65 -29.95
CA GLN A 580 -26.78 -16.22 -29.95
C GLN A 580 -27.19 -15.54 -31.26
N ALA A 581 -26.25 -14.82 -31.90
CA ALA A 581 -26.45 -14.22 -33.21
C ALA A 581 -26.38 -15.21 -34.39
N GLY A 582 -26.13 -16.51 -34.15
CA GLY A 582 -25.99 -17.53 -35.18
C GLY A 582 -24.63 -17.53 -35.91
N GLU A 583 -23.67 -16.75 -35.44
CA GLU A 583 -22.33 -16.60 -36.03
C GLU A 583 -21.36 -17.69 -35.51
N TRP A 584 -21.75 -18.97 -35.65
CA TRP A 584 -21.09 -20.10 -34.98
C TRP A 584 -19.60 -20.21 -35.26
N ALA A 585 -19.15 -19.91 -36.49
CA ALA A 585 -17.74 -19.96 -36.84
C ALA A 585 -16.90 -18.90 -36.10
N LYS A 586 -17.46 -17.72 -35.81
CA LYS A 586 -16.80 -16.69 -34.98
C LYS A 586 -16.77 -17.13 -33.52
N ALA A 587 -17.93 -17.60 -33.02
CA ALA A 587 -18.09 -18.07 -31.65
C ALA A 587 -17.07 -19.14 -31.27
N ILE A 588 -16.88 -20.16 -32.12
CA ILE A 588 -15.90 -21.23 -31.93
C ILE A 588 -14.49 -20.67 -31.72
N ARG A 589 -14.05 -19.70 -32.55
CA ARG A 589 -12.72 -19.10 -32.42
C ARG A 589 -12.54 -18.37 -31.10
N HIS A 590 -13.55 -17.64 -30.64
CA HIS A 590 -13.50 -16.93 -29.36
C HIS A 590 -13.53 -17.89 -28.17
N PHE A 591 -14.31 -18.97 -28.21
CA PHE A 591 -14.30 -19.99 -27.16
C PHE A 591 -12.96 -20.71 -27.09
N GLU A 592 -12.37 -21.11 -28.22
CA GLU A 592 -11.03 -21.71 -28.27
C GLU A 592 -9.97 -20.77 -27.72
N ARG A 593 -10.01 -19.48 -28.11
CA ARG A 593 -9.11 -18.46 -27.57
C ARG A 593 -9.30 -18.27 -26.07
N SER A 594 -10.53 -18.24 -25.58
CA SER A 594 -10.82 -18.13 -24.15
C SER A 594 -10.30 -19.33 -23.36
N LEU A 595 -10.46 -20.56 -23.88
CA LEU A 595 -9.91 -21.77 -23.28
C LEU A 595 -8.37 -21.81 -23.32
N ALA A 596 -7.75 -21.24 -24.35
CA ALA A 596 -6.30 -21.08 -24.39
C ALA A 596 -5.78 -20.12 -23.31
N LEU A 597 -6.57 -19.11 -22.92
CA LEU A 597 -6.24 -18.17 -21.84
C LEU A 597 -6.51 -18.76 -20.45
N GLU A 598 -7.59 -19.51 -20.27
CA GLU A 598 -7.94 -20.23 -19.04
C GLU A 598 -8.70 -21.50 -19.38
N TRP A 599 -8.04 -22.64 -19.17
CA TRP A 599 -8.58 -23.95 -19.55
C TRP A 599 -9.33 -24.64 -18.40
N ASN A 600 -9.01 -24.33 -17.14
CA ASN A 600 -9.51 -25.10 -15.99
C ASN A 600 -10.73 -24.49 -15.30
N ASN A 601 -10.95 -23.18 -15.42
CA ASN A 601 -12.01 -22.44 -14.71
C ASN A 601 -12.83 -21.58 -15.68
N ASN A 602 -13.27 -22.21 -16.77
CA ASN A 602 -13.94 -21.54 -17.88
C ASN A 602 -15.14 -22.33 -18.41
N PRO A 603 -16.19 -22.52 -17.57
CA PRO A 603 -17.34 -23.34 -17.93
C PRO A 603 -18.11 -22.78 -19.13
N VAL A 604 -18.17 -21.45 -19.28
CA VAL A 604 -18.86 -20.81 -20.40
C VAL A 604 -18.24 -21.23 -21.73
N ALA A 605 -16.93 -21.06 -21.90
CA ALA A 605 -16.29 -21.44 -23.16
C ALA A 605 -16.30 -22.96 -23.38
N ALA A 606 -16.10 -23.76 -22.33
CA ALA A 606 -16.13 -25.22 -22.43
C ALA A 606 -17.49 -25.76 -22.90
N SER A 607 -18.59 -25.31 -22.27
CA SER A 607 -19.93 -25.80 -22.58
C SER A 607 -20.43 -25.33 -23.94
N TYR A 608 -20.21 -24.06 -24.29
CA TYR A 608 -20.76 -23.51 -25.54
C TYR A 608 -19.92 -23.84 -26.77
N LEU A 609 -18.63 -24.19 -26.62
CA LEU A 609 -17.81 -24.62 -27.76
C LEU A 609 -18.34 -25.90 -28.41
N GLU A 610 -18.76 -26.89 -27.62
CA GLU A 610 -19.31 -28.14 -28.14
C GLU A 610 -20.63 -27.89 -28.87
N ILE A 611 -21.51 -27.07 -28.28
CA ILE A 611 -22.79 -26.67 -28.86
C ILE A 611 -22.57 -25.94 -30.20
N ALA A 612 -21.66 -24.96 -30.23
CA ALA A 612 -21.38 -24.18 -31.43
C ALA A 612 -20.80 -25.06 -32.57
N ARG A 613 -19.93 -26.02 -32.24
CA ARG A 613 -19.40 -26.99 -33.22
C ARG A 613 -20.47 -27.90 -33.77
N GLN A 614 -21.43 -28.32 -32.96
CA GLN A 614 -22.55 -29.14 -33.42
C GLN A 614 -23.45 -28.34 -34.37
N ARG A 615 -23.85 -27.11 -33.98
CA ARG A 615 -24.70 -26.24 -34.80
C ARG A 615 -24.09 -25.89 -36.15
N LEU A 616 -22.79 -25.57 -36.18
CA LEU A 616 -22.10 -25.29 -37.44
C LEU A 616 -22.09 -26.50 -38.40
N LYS A 617 -22.00 -27.73 -37.86
CA LYS A 617 -22.09 -28.95 -38.69
C LYS A 617 -23.50 -29.19 -39.20
N GLU A 618 -24.52 -28.79 -38.46
CA GLU A 618 -25.92 -28.90 -38.89
C GLU A 618 -26.23 -27.90 -40.02
N GLU A 619 -25.67 -26.69 -40.01
CA GLU A 619 -25.83 -25.69 -41.09
C GLU A 619 -25.08 -26.04 -42.38
N GLN A 620 -24.05 -26.90 -42.29
CA GLN A 620 -23.25 -27.35 -43.43
C GLN A 620 -23.80 -28.62 -44.11
N LYS A 621 -24.84 -29.23 -43.53
CA LYS A 621 -25.55 -30.38 -44.09
C LYS A 621 -26.83 -29.91 -44.77
#